data_AF-A0A8R7VKJ8-F1
#
_entry.id   AF-A0A8R7VKJ8-F1
#
_cell.length_a   1.000
_cell.length_b   1.000
_cell.length_c   1.000
_cell.angle_alpha   90.00
_cell.angle_beta   90.00
_cell.angle_gamma   90.00
#
_symmetry.space_group_name_H-M   'P 1'
#
loop_
_entity.id
_entity.type
_entity.pdbx_description
1 polymer ?
#
loop_
_entity_poly.entity_id
_entity_poly.type
_entity_poly.pdbx_seq_one_letter_code
_entity_poly.pdbx_strand_id
1 'polypeptide(L)'
;MHEHHPRTLACNVAALAEFGYLKDFPELLFRLLRGPDVRALAKAGAEADKARRKAKGLATQREGLRARLAGRKRARELAPVPPKATFGDFLSAALSKAGKGSKPVEIVPVQEPAEVQKPEAMEVDQKKTTAASKPRRMSKKVRTVAKLAVQSLETYYGDRAYRFLFDAVADFFAALLTSDLEQLASGGKKRKIGLAAKWCPTPGSSFDRTTLLCEAIARRLFPRDSDPELTQLSDEHYVYHALHRLRRKVLVPLRKVLELPEVYMSAQRWSELPYTRVASVAMRRYKFLFKKHDEERFDKYLEDVEAGKAKIVAGALLPHEIAAAAYRGQDDNVSELQWRRMVDDLRSKGSLRNCISACDVSASMSGTPMEVCIALGVLTSELSEEPWAGK
;
A
#
# COMPACT_ATOMS: atom_id res chain seq x y z
N MET A 1 -8.42 -22.23 -12.33
CA MET A 1 -9.73 -21.57 -12.54
C MET A 1 -9.65 -20.49 -13.62
N HIS A 2 -8.80 -19.46 -13.45
CA HIS A 2 -8.61 -18.42 -14.46
C HIS A 2 -7.99 -18.92 -15.77
N GLU A 3 -7.07 -19.88 -15.72
CA GLU A 3 -6.43 -20.47 -16.91
C GLU A 3 -7.35 -21.34 -17.78
N HIS A 4 -8.49 -21.79 -17.25
CA HIS A 4 -9.32 -22.81 -17.92
C HIS A 4 -10.76 -22.35 -18.19
N HIS A 5 -11.23 -21.30 -17.52
CA HIS A 5 -12.63 -20.86 -17.64
C HIS A 5 -12.81 -19.32 -17.75
N PRO A 6 -12.10 -18.61 -18.65
CA PRO A 6 -12.30 -17.18 -18.85
C PRO A 6 -13.73 -16.81 -19.26
N ARG A 7 -14.42 -17.67 -20.03
CA ARG A 7 -15.82 -17.46 -20.43
C ARG A 7 -16.79 -17.56 -19.25
N THR A 8 -16.62 -18.57 -18.39
CA THR A 8 -17.44 -18.72 -17.19
C THR A 8 -17.24 -17.53 -16.26
N LEU A 9 -16.00 -17.06 -16.10
CA LEU A 9 -15.71 -15.86 -15.32
C LEU A 9 -16.42 -14.62 -15.92
N ALA A 10 -16.36 -14.45 -17.25
CA ALA A 10 -16.99 -13.33 -17.94
C ALA A 10 -18.52 -13.30 -17.73
N CYS A 11 -19.18 -14.45 -17.85
CA CYS A 11 -20.63 -14.54 -17.62
C CYS A 11 -21.04 -14.31 -16.16
N ASN A 12 -20.11 -14.45 -15.22
CA ASN A 12 -20.38 -14.34 -13.78
C ASN A 12 -19.76 -13.10 -13.14
N VAL A 13 -19.31 -12.11 -13.92
CA VAL A 13 -18.69 -10.88 -13.38
C VAL A 13 -19.59 -10.19 -12.35
N ALA A 14 -20.88 -10.05 -12.64
CA ALA A 14 -21.83 -9.44 -11.71
C ALA A 14 -21.95 -10.22 -10.40
N ALA A 15 -22.18 -11.55 -10.48
CA ALA A 15 -22.27 -12.41 -9.31
C ALA A 15 -20.97 -12.38 -8.46
N LEU A 16 -19.80 -12.45 -9.10
CA LEU A 16 -18.52 -12.38 -8.41
C LEU A 16 -18.32 -11.03 -7.69
N ALA A 17 -18.78 -9.94 -8.29
CA ALA A 17 -18.72 -8.62 -7.68
C ALA A 17 -19.64 -8.50 -6.46
N GLU A 18 -20.85 -9.07 -6.52
CA GLU A 18 -21.78 -9.14 -5.37
C GLU A 18 -21.17 -9.91 -4.19
N PHE A 19 -20.42 -10.97 -4.46
CA PHE A 19 -19.66 -11.70 -3.45
C PHE A 19 -18.43 -10.95 -2.90
N GLY A 20 -18.13 -9.75 -3.42
CA GLY A 20 -17.03 -8.90 -2.94
C GLY A 20 -15.69 -9.08 -3.66
N TYR A 21 -15.67 -9.78 -4.80
CA TYR A 21 -14.44 -10.03 -5.59
C TYR A 21 -14.14 -8.95 -6.64
N LEU A 22 -14.79 -7.77 -6.56
CA LEU A 22 -14.52 -6.64 -7.47
C LEU A 22 -13.03 -6.23 -7.51
N LYS A 23 -12.33 -6.38 -6.38
CA LYS A 23 -10.89 -6.12 -6.24
C LYS A 23 -10.00 -7.04 -7.07
N ASP A 24 -10.52 -8.22 -7.41
CA ASP A 24 -9.74 -9.30 -8.01
C ASP A 24 -9.76 -9.25 -9.53
N PHE A 25 -10.70 -8.51 -10.16
CA PHE A 25 -10.77 -8.42 -11.62
C PHE A 25 -9.51 -7.83 -12.27
N PRO A 26 -8.91 -6.72 -11.78
CA PRO A 26 -7.64 -6.23 -12.34
C PRO A 26 -6.49 -7.23 -12.16
N GLU A 27 -6.47 -7.96 -11.04
CA GLU A 27 -5.45 -8.98 -10.76
C GLU A 27 -5.63 -10.23 -11.64
N LEU A 28 -6.88 -10.64 -11.87
CA LEU A 28 -7.26 -11.72 -12.76
C LEU A 28 -6.75 -11.46 -14.18
N LEU A 29 -7.09 -10.29 -14.76
CA LEU A 29 -6.64 -9.89 -16.09
C LEU A 29 -5.11 -9.79 -16.16
N PHE A 30 -4.47 -9.27 -15.11
CA PHE A 30 -3.02 -9.18 -15.03
C PHE A 30 -2.33 -10.55 -15.04
N ARG A 31 -2.85 -11.53 -14.29
CA ARG A 31 -2.32 -12.89 -14.24
C ARG A 31 -2.53 -13.64 -15.55
N LEU A 32 -3.66 -13.43 -16.23
CA LEU A 32 -3.88 -14.02 -17.55
C LEU A 32 -2.85 -13.53 -18.59
N LEU A 33 -2.43 -12.27 -18.51
CA LEU A 33 -1.42 -11.72 -19.43
C LEU A 33 0.02 -12.11 -19.08
N ARG A 34 0.34 -12.25 -17.79
CA ARG A 34 1.72 -12.37 -17.31
C ARG A 34 2.08 -13.78 -16.84
N GLY A 35 1.08 -14.61 -16.52
CA GLY A 35 1.21 -15.92 -15.90
C GLY A 35 0.77 -15.94 -14.41
N PRO A 36 0.49 -17.13 -13.86
CA PRO A 36 0.00 -17.30 -12.49
C PRO A 36 1.05 -16.89 -11.43
N ASP A 37 2.33 -17.15 -11.71
CA ASP A 37 3.42 -17.01 -10.73
C ASP A 37 4.05 -15.63 -10.66
N VAL A 38 3.52 -14.66 -11.42
CA VAL A 38 4.16 -13.35 -11.60
C VAL A 38 4.33 -12.60 -10.29
N ARG A 39 3.36 -12.73 -9.37
CA ARG A 39 3.44 -12.13 -8.04
C ARG A 39 4.45 -12.83 -7.15
N ALA A 40 4.54 -14.16 -7.23
CA ALA A 40 5.52 -14.94 -6.48
C ALA A 40 6.95 -14.58 -6.93
N LEU A 41 7.18 -14.54 -8.24
CA LEU A 41 8.45 -14.14 -8.84
C LEU A 41 8.82 -12.69 -8.49
N ALA A 42 7.86 -11.76 -8.57
CA ALA A 42 8.10 -10.37 -8.19
C ALA A 42 8.44 -10.23 -6.70
N LYS A 43 7.76 -10.98 -5.82
CA LYS A 43 8.04 -10.98 -4.38
C LYS A 43 9.42 -11.57 -4.08
N ALA A 44 9.77 -12.71 -4.69
CA ALA A 44 11.09 -13.33 -4.55
C ALA A 44 12.20 -12.38 -5.02
N GLY A 45 12.01 -11.70 -6.16
CA GLY A 45 12.93 -10.69 -6.65
C GLY A 45 13.09 -9.50 -5.69
N ALA A 46 12.00 -8.98 -5.13
CA ALA A 46 12.04 -7.89 -4.16
C ALA A 46 12.74 -8.28 -2.85
N GLU A 47 12.50 -9.49 -2.34
CA GLU A 47 13.20 -10.01 -1.16
C GLU A 47 14.69 -10.22 -1.44
N ALA A 48 15.05 -10.75 -2.61
CA ALA A 48 16.43 -10.88 -3.04
C ALA A 48 17.15 -9.52 -3.14
N ASP A 49 16.48 -8.49 -3.70
CA ASP A 49 17.01 -7.14 -3.76
C ASP A 49 17.16 -6.50 -2.37
N LYS A 50 16.21 -6.75 -1.47
CA LYS A 50 16.29 -6.31 -0.07
C LYS A 50 17.45 -6.98 0.66
N ALA A 51 17.62 -8.28 0.49
CA ALA A 51 18.75 -9.04 1.03
C ALA A 51 20.08 -8.51 0.49
N ARG A 52 20.16 -8.24 -0.82
CA ARG A 52 21.34 -7.65 -1.46
C ARG A 52 21.65 -6.25 -0.94
N ARG A 53 20.64 -5.39 -0.73
CA ARG A 53 20.83 -4.06 -0.13
C ARG A 53 21.32 -4.15 1.32
N LYS A 54 20.75 -5.08 2.10
CA LYS A 54 21.19 -5.34 3.49
C LYS A 54 22.65 -5.83 3.52
N ALA A 55 23.02 -6.75 2.64
CA ALA A 55 24.38 -7.23 2.50
C ALA A 55 25.37 -6.10 2.14
N LYS A 56 25.00 -5.22 1.19
CA LYS A 56 25.81 -4.03 0.86
C LYS A 56 25.93 -3.04 2.04
N GLY A 57 24.86 -2.83 2.79
CA GLY A 57 24.88 -2.02 4.01
C GLY A 57 25.81 -2.59 5.09
N LEU A 58 25.77 -3.91 5.28
CA LEU A 58 26.70 -4.59 6.20
C LEU A 58 28.14 -4.56 5.70
N ALA A 59 28.38 -4.70 4.40
CA ALA A 59 29.71 -4.59 3.81
C ALA A 59 30.30 -3.19 4.01
N THR A 60 29.53 -2.14 3.73
CA THR A 60 29.94 -0.74 3.95
C THR A 60 30.17 -0.43 5.43
N GLN A 61 29.36 -0.96 6.35
CA GLN A 61 29.63 -0.86 7.79
C GLN A 61 30.93 -1.56 8.22
N ARG A 62 31.20 -2.76 7.68
CA ARG A 62 32.44 -3.51 7.96
C ARG A 62 33.67 -2.79 7.41
N GLU A 63 33.58 -2.20 6.22
CA GLU A 63 34.63 -1.36 5.64
C GLU A 63 34.87 -0.11 6.50
N GLY A 64 33.82 0.58 6.94
CA GLY A 64 33.92 1.71 7.86
C GLY A 64 34.58 1.35 9.20
N LEU A 65 34.24 0.19 9.77
CA LEU A 65 34.87 -0.31 10.99
C LEU A 65 36.36 -0.63 10.78
N ARG A 66 36.71 -1.28 9.67
CA ARG A 66 38.11 -1.56 9.29
C ARG A 66 38.91 -0.27 9.10
N ALA A 67 38.35 0.73 8.43
CA ALA A 67 38.97 2.04 8.26
C ALA A 67 39.22 2.74 9.60
N ARG A 68 38.26 2.71 10.53
CA ARG A 68 38.43 3.28 11.89
C ARG A 68 39.50 2.55 12.70
N LEU A 69 39.56 1.21 12.61
CA LEU A 69 40.59 0.41 13.29
C LEU A 69 41.98 0.63 12.68
N ALA A 70 42.10 0.75 11.36
CA ALA A 70 43.34 1.10 10.68
C ALA A 70 43.82 2.52 11.02
N GLY A 71 42.90 3.48 11.10
CA GLY A 71 43.19 4.84 11.57
C GLY A 71 43.70 4.87 13.02
N ARG A 72 43.10 4.08 13.92
CA ARG A 72 43.59 3.91 15.30
C ARG A 72 44.96 3.26 15.39
N LYS A 73 45.28 2.30 14.52
CA LYS A 73 46.63 1.71 14.45
C LYS A 73 47.68 2.72 14.01
N ARG A 74 47.41 3.48 12.93
CA ARG A 74 48.31 4.55 12.46
C ARG A 74 48.52 5.64 13.51
N ALA A 75 47.47 6.05 14.22
CA ALA A 75 47.59 7.02 15.31
C ALA A 75 48.44 6.50 16.50
N ARG A 76 48.51 5.17 16.70
CA ARG A 76 49.32 4.54 17.74
C ARG A 76 50.78 4.35 17.33
N GLU A 77 51.07 4.18 16.04
CA GLU A 77 52.43 4.11 15.49
C GLU A 77 53.11 5.48 15.35
N LEU A 78 52.32 6.56 15.18
CA LEU A 78 52.82 7.94 15.09
C LEU A 78 52.86 8.68 16.44
N ALA A 79 52.37 8.07 17.52
CA ALA A 79 52.47 8.66 18.85
C ALA A 79 53.88 8.42 19.42
N PRO A 80 54.65 9.47 19.77
CA PRO A 80 55.92 9.28 20.47
C PRO A 80 55.65 8.57 21.80
N VAL A 81 56.44 7.54 22.10
CA VAL A 81 56.38 6.83 23.39
C VAL A 81 56.59 7.88 24.48
N PRO A 82 55.64 8.11 25.40
CA PRO A 82 55.86 9.08 26.47
C PRO A 82 57.02 8.59 27.35
N PRO A 83 57.96 9.46 27.74
CA PRO A 83 59.00 9.09 28.68
C PRO A 83 58.35 8.58 29.98
N LYS A 84 58.95 7.56 30.60
CA LYS A 84 58.42 6.94 31.83
C LYS A 84 58.13 8.03 32.86
N ALA A 85 56.88 8.10 33.31
CA ALA A 85 56.44 9.05 34.32
C ALA A 85 57.31 8.95 35.57
N THR A 86 57.85 10.07 36.01
CA THR A 86 58.60 10.15 37.27
C THR A 86 57.66 10.55 38.40
N PHE A 87 58.03 10.25 39.65
CA PHE A 87 57.18 10.51 40.83
C PHE A 87 56.79 12.01 40.97
N GLY A 88 57.55 12.92 40.36
CA GLY A 88 57.24 14.36 40.28
C GLY A 88 56.03 14.70 39.40
N ASP A 89 55.77 13.92 38.35
CA ASP A 89 54.61 14.13 37.45
C ASP A 89 53.28 13.81 38.17
N PHE A 90 53.33 12.88 39.13
CA PHE A 90 52.19 12.45 39.91
C PHE A 90 51.78 13.48 40.98
N LEU A 91 52.74 14.17 41.59
CA LEU A 91 52.50 15.27 42.54
C LEU A 91 51.96 16.54 41.86
N SER A 92 52.45 16.84 40.66
CA SER A 92 52.03 18.02 39.88
C SER A 92 50.57 17.93 39.41
N ALA A 93 50.12 16.73 39.01
CA ALA A 93 48.73 16.46 38.62
C ALA A 93 47.74 16.40 39.80
N ALA A 94 48.23 16.07 41.00
CA ALA A 94 47.40 16.06 42.22
C ALA A 94 47.11 17.49 42.73
N LEU A 95 48.04 18.42 42.53
CA LEU A 95 47.93 19.81 43.01
C LEU A 95 47.16 20.75 42.06
N SER A 96 46.95 20.37 40.80
CA SER A 96 46.23 21.18 39.80
C SER A 96 44.71 20.98 39.78
N LYS A 97 44.15 20.14 40.67
CA LYS A 97 42.70 19.87 40.80
C LYS A 97 41.96 20.78 41.80
N ALA A 98 42.37 22.02 41.95
CA ALA A 98 41.64 23.03 42.72
C ALA A 98 41.50 24.33 41.91
N GLY A 99 40.40 24.49 41.17
CA GLY A 99 40.14 25.73 40.42
C GLY A 99 38.92 25.67 39.50
N LYS A 100 37.85 26.35 39.92
CA LYS A 100 36.54 26.59 39.26
C LYS A 100 36.59 26.98 37.77
N GLY A 101 35.46 26.80 37.08
CA GLY A 101 35.03 27.73 36.01
C GLY A 101 33.95 27.22 35.07
N SER A 102 32.94 28.04 34.79
CA SER A 102 31.64 27.71 34.20
C SER A 102 31.37 28.37 32.82
N LYS A 103 30.42 27.78 32.06
CA LYS A 103 29.57 28.33 30.94
C LYS A 103 30.16 28.37 29.51
N PRO A 104 29.36 28.52 28.41
CA PRO A 104 27.88 28.52 28.28
C PRO A 104 27.28 27.59 27.20
N VAL A 105 25.94 27.54 27.19
CA VAL A 105 24.99 26.98 26.20
C VAL A 105 24.89 27.90 24.98
N GLU A 106 24.82 27.33 23.78
CA GLU A 106 24.54 28.06 22.53
C GLU A 106 23.24 27.53 21.88
N ILE A 107 22.36 28.48 21.58
CA ILE A 107 20.99 28.33 21.09
C ILE A 107 21.03 28.36 19.55
N VAL A 108 20.33 27.44 18.88
CA VAL A 108 20.10 27.51 17.42
C VAL A 108 18.62 27.82 17.17
N PRO A 109 18.28 28.87 16.40
CA PRO A 109 16.90 29.34 16.24
C PRO A 109 16.11 28.61 15.14
N VAL A 110 14.80 28.70 15.30
CA VAL A 110 13.70 28.34 14.39
C VAL A 110 13.57 29.37 13.26
N GLN A 111 13.29 28.92 12.03
CA GLN A 111 12.67 29.72 10.96
C GLN A 111 11.74 28.85 10.09
N GLU A 112 10.46 29.20 10.05
CA GLU A 112 9.50 28.91 8.96
C GLU A 112 9.39 30.18 8.04
N PRO A 113 8.47 30.25 7.05
CA PRO A 113 8.53 29.64 5.72
C PRO A 113 8.58 30.73 4.61
N ALA A 114 9.10 30.40 3.42
CA ALA A 114 9.10 31.31 2.27
C ALA A 114 8.04 30.92 1.22
N GLU A 115 7.55 31.96 0.54
CA GLU A 115 6.26 32.13 -0.11
C GLU A 115 5.99 31.39 -1.44
N VAL A 116 4.68 31.37 -1.70
CA VAL A 116 3.92 31.14 -2.93
C VAL A 116 4.55 31.78 -4.19
N GLN A 117 4.68 31.01 -5.27
CA GLN A 117 4.75 31.54 -6.63
C GLN A 117 3.58 30.99 -7.47
N LYS A 118 2.77 31.90 -8.00
CA LYS A 118 1.74 31.69 -9.03
C LYS A 118 2.39 31.74 -10.44
N PRO A 119 1.72 31.20 -11.48
CA PRO A 119 2.38 30.82 -12.73
C PRO A 119 2.52 32.00 -13.71
N GLU A 120 3.73 32.20 -14.24
CA GLU A 120 3.94 33.03 -15.43
C GLU A 120 3.54 32.27 -16.71
N ALA A 121 2.92 33.02 -17.61
CA ALA A 121 2.34 32.56 -18.86
C ALA A 121 3.39 32.05 -19.85
N MET A 122 3.12 30.90 -20.49
CA MET A 122 3.85 30.46 -21.68
C MET A 122 3.40 31.29 -22.88
N GLU A 123 4.20 32.28 -23.27
CA GLU A 123 4.20 32.78 -24.64
C GLU A 123 4.74 31.69 -25.58
N VAL A 124 3.94 31.33 -26.58
CA VAL A 124 4.29 30.37 -27.63
C VAL A 124 5.05 31.13 -28.71
N ASP A 125 6.38 31.11 -28.63
CA ASP A 125 7.23 31.59 -29.71
C ASP A 125 7.30 30.52 -30.82
N GLN A 126 6.57 30.75 -31.91
CA GLN A 126 6.52 29.87 -33.08
C GLN A 126 7.83 29.97 -33.88
N LYS A 127 8.88 29.28 -33.42
CA LYS A 127 10.09 29.10 -34.24
C LYS A 127 9.96 27.88 -35.13
N LYS A 128 9.56 28.13 -36.38
CA LYS A 128 9.75 27.23 -37.53
C LYS A 128 11.17 26.65 -37.48
N THR A 129 11.29 25.35 -37.30
CA THR A 129 12.54 24.63 -37.49
C THR A 129 12.32 23.43 -38.40
N THR A 130 12.57 23.66 -39.68
CA THR A 130 13.03 22.63 -40.61
C THR A 130 14.41 22.16 -40.13
N ALA A 131 14.44 21.13 -39.29
CA ALA A 131 15.64 20.36 -38.99
C ALA A 131 15.22 18.96 -38.51
N ALA A 132 15.63 17.93 -39.25
CA ALA A 132 15.38 16.53 -38.91
C ALA A 132 15.83 16.23 -37.47
N SER A 133 14.85 16.10 -36.57
CA SER A 133 15.12 15.80 -35.17
C SER A 133 15.67 14.38 -35.04
N LYS A 134 16.89 14.23 -34.54
CA LYS A 134 17.43 12.94 -34.11
C LYS A 134 16.41 12.23 -33.20
N PRO A 135 16.12 10.93 -33.38
CA PRO A 135 15.09 10.25 -32.59
C PRO A 135 15.43 10.35 -31.10
N ARG A 136 14.55 11.00 -30.33
CA ARG A 136 14.66 11.09 -28.87
C ARG A 136 14.82 9.69 -28.29
N ARG A 137 15.98 9.41 -27.67
CA ARG A 137 16.32 8.09 -27.15
C ARG A 137 15.37 7.74 -26.00
N MET A 138 14.35 6.91 -26.28
CA MET A 138 13.34 6.54 -25.29
C MET A 138 13.97 5.94 -24.03
N SER A 139 13.50 6.38 -22.86
CA SER A 139 13.95 5.87 -21.57
C SER A 139 13.65 4.37 -21.43
N LYS A 140 14.45 3.66 -20.62
CA LYS A 140 14.23 2.22 -20.36
C LYS A 140 12.80 1.94 -19.88
N LYS A 141 12.25 2.83 -19.02
CA LYS A 141 10.88 2.71 -18.50
C LYS A 141 9.83 2.80 -19.61
N VAL A 142 9.95 3.78 -20.51
CA VAL A 142 9.02 3.96 -21.63
C VAL A 142 9.03 2.74 -22.55
N ARG A 143 10.22 2.20 -22.85
CA ARG A 143 10.34 0.97 -23.65
C ARG A 143 9.66 -0.23 -22.99
N THR A 144 9.81 -0.39 -21.68
CA THR A 144 9.14 -1.48 -20.95
C THR A 144 7.61 -1.33 -21.00
N VAL A 145 7.09 -0.10 -20.82
CA VAL A 145 5.65 0.15 -20.90
C VAL A 145 5.12 -0.13 -22.30
N ALA A 146 5.80 0.33 -23.34
CA ALA A 146 5.41 0.04 -24.73
C ALA A 146 5.37 -1.47 -25.01
N LYS A 147 6.37 -2.24 -24.54
CA LYS A 147 6.37 -3.71 -24.69
C LYS A 147 5.17 -4.37 -24.00
N LEU A 148 4.82 -3.90 -22.80
CA LEU A 148 3.67 -4.43 -22.06
C LEU A 148 2.34 -4.11 -22.78
N ALA A 149 2.20 -2.89 -23.29
CA ALA A 149 1.03 -2.48 -24.06
C ALA A 149 0.87 -3.32 -25.34
N VAL A 150 1.96 -3.56 -26.08
CA VAL A 150 1.94 -4.42 -27.28
C VAL A 150 1.53 -5.84 -26.91
N GLN A 151 2.14 -6.43 -25.87
CA GLN A 151 1.77 -7.78 -25.38
C GLN A 151 0.29 -7.86 -25.01
N SER A 152 -0.25 -6.83 -24.35
CA SER A 152 -1.66 -6.75 -23.98
C SER A 152 -2.57 -6.76 -25.21
N LEU A 153 -2.23 -5.96 -26.24
CA LEU A 153 -3.00 -5.89 -27.48
C LEU A 153 -2.92 -7.19 -28.28
N GLU A 154 -1.74 -7.79 -28.38
CA GLU A 154 -1.55 -9.10 -29.02
C GLU A 154 -2.43 -10.17 -28.37
N THR A 155 -2.49 -10.20 -27.03
CA THR A 155 -3.34 -11.17 -26.31
C THR A 155 -4.82 -10.85 -26.50
N TYR A 156 -5.20 -9.57 -26.46
CA TYR A 156 -6.57 -9.12 -26.68
C TYR A 156 -7.12 -9.48 -28.07
N TYR A 157 -6.31 -9.33 -29.12
CA TYR A 157 -6.72 -9.68 -30.47
C TYR A 157 -6.54 -11.17 -30.80
N GLY A 158 -5.58 -11.84 -30.14
CA GLY A 158 -5.27 -13.27 -30.35
C GLY A 158 -6.19 -14.23 -29.61
N ASP A 159 -6.65 -13.89 -28.41
CA ASP A 159 -7.50 -14.76 -27.58
C ASP A 159 -8.91 -14.19 -27.42
N ARG A 160 -9.88 -14.84 -28.10
CA ARG A 160 -11.31 -14.48 -28.03
C ARG A 160 -11.89 -14.61 -26.63
N ALA A 161 -11.42 -15.56 -25.83
CA ALA A 161 -11.96 -15.82 -24.51
C ALA A 161 -11.43 -14.78 -23.50
N TYR A 162 -10.15 -14.43 -23.57
CA TYR A 162 -9.59 -13.30 -22.85
C TYR A 162 -10.30 -11.99 -23.23
N ARG A 163 -10.48 -11.73 -24.52
CA ARG A 163 -11.18 -10.53 -25.02
C ARG A 163 -12.57 -10.39 -24.41
N PHE A 164 -13.35 -11.46 -24.43
CA PHE A 164 -14.70 -11.47 -23.87
C PHE A 164 -14.71 -11.17 -22.36
N LEU A 165 -13.78 -11.77 -21.60
CA LEU A 165 -13.63 -11.47 -20.18
C LEU A 165 -13.19 -10.02 -19.94
N PHE A 166 -12.22 -9.52 -20.72
CA PHE A 166 -11.72 -8.16 -20.62
C PHE A 166 -12.84 -7.14 -20.87
N ASP A 167 -13.62 -7.34 -21.94
CA ASP A 167 -14.75 -6.47 -22.27
C ASP A 167 -15.81 -6.50 -21.18
N ALA A 168 -16.21 -7.69 -20.72
CA ALA A 168 -17.18 -7.83 -19.63
C ALA A 168 -16.74 -7.11 -18.35
N VAL A 169 -15.45 -7.20 -17.98
CA VAL A 169 -14.90 -6.47 -16.83
C VAL A 169 -14.89 -4.97 -17.07
N ALA A 170 -14.50 -4.50 -18.25
CA ALA A 170 -14.45 -3.08 -18.58
C ALA A 170 -15.86 -2.45 -18.62
N ASP A 171 -16.83 -3.14 -19.22
CA ASP A 171 -18.25 -2.77 -19.25
C ASP A 171 -18.83 -2.70 -17.83
N PHE A 172 -18.52 -3.70 -17.00
CA PHE A 172 -18.99 -3.74 -15.63
C PHE A 172 -18.42 -2.59 -14.77
N PHE A 173 -17.12 -2.31 -14.87
CA PHE A 173 -16.53 -1.14 -14.19
C PHE A 173 -17.12 0.17 -14.69
N ALA A 174 -17.33 0.32 -16.00
CA ALA A 174 -17.95 1.52 -16.56
C ALA A 174 -19.37 1.72 -16.02
N ALA A 175 -20.21 0.68 -16.02
CA ALA A 175 -21.56 0.73 -15.48
C ALA A 175 -21.60 1.10 -13.99
N LEU A 176 -20.73 0.49 -13.18
CA LEU A 176 -20.64 0.81 -11.75
C LEU A 176 -20.17 2.25 -11.50
N LEU A 177 -19.17 2.73 -12.25
CA LEU A 177 -18.68 4.09 -12.10
C LEU A 177 -19.72 5.13 -12.54
N THR A 178 -20.51 4.84 -13.59
CA THR A 178 -21.63 5.70 -13.99
C THR A 178 -22.69 5.78 -12.90
N SER A 179 -23.11 4.64 -12.34
CA SER A 179 -24.05 4.59 -11.21
C SER A 179 -23.52 5.35 -9.98
N ASP A 180 -22.24 5.18 -9.65
CA ASP A 180 -21.60 5.90 -8.55
C ASP A 180 -21.56 7.42 -8.79
N LEU A 181 -21.37 7.87 -10.04
CA LEU A 181 -21.41 9.29 -10.40
C LEU A 181 -22.82 9.88 -10.32
N GLU A 182 -23.85 9.14 -10.73
CA GLU A 182 -25.25 9.55 -10.58
C GLU A 182 -25.61 9.72 -9.09
N GLN A 183 -25.12 8.81 -8.23
CA GLN A 183 -25.31 8.91 -6.78
C GLN A 183 -24.49 10.02 -6.13
N LEU A 184 -23.44 10.50 -6.79
CA LEU A 184 -22.64 11.64 -6.34
C LEU A 184 -23.30 12.98 -6.72
N ALA A 185 -24.11 13.03 -7.77
CA ALA A 185 -24.77 14.23 -8.26
C ALA A 185 -25.75 14.84 -7.23
N SER A 186 -26.15 16.10 -7.43
CA SER A 186 -27.04 16.85 -6.53
C SER A 186 -28.43 16.18 -6.45
N GLY A 187 -28.64 15.36 -5.41
CA GLY A 187 -29.85 14.56 -5.19
C GLY A 187 -29.58 13.08 -4.90
N GLY A 188 -28.35 12.62 -5.18
CA GLY A 188 -27.92 11.24 -4.95
C GLY A 188 -27.58 10.92 -3.48
N LYS A 189 -27.71 9.64 -3.12
CA LYS A 189 -27.41 9.15 -1.77
C LYS A 189 -25.93 8.79 -1.67
N LYS A 190 -25.09 9.70 -1.18
CA LYS A 190 -23.63 9.49 -0.99
C LYS A 190 -23.25 8.20 -0.24
N ARG A 191 -24.11 7.70 0.65
CA ARG A 191 -23.90 6.44 1.40
C ARG A 191 -24.06 5.18 0.56
N LYS A 192 -24.67 5.27 -0.63
CA LYS A 192 -24.87 4.14 -1.54
C LYS A 192 -23.73 3.96 -2.55
N ILE A 193 -22.79 4.90 -2.61
CA ILE A 193 -21.67 4.86 -3.55
C ILE A 193 -20.87 3.59 -3.29
N GLY A 194 -20.69 2.81 -4.35
CA GLY A 194 -19.97 1.55 -4.33
C GLY A 194 -18.47 1.72 -4.16
N LEU A 195 -17.78 0.57 -4.08
CA LEU A 195 -16.32 0.52 -4.02
C LEU A 195 -15.66 0.46 -5.40
N ALA A 196 -16.40 0.75 -6.49
CA ALA A 196 -15.87 0.63 -7.84
C ALA A 196 -14.68 1.57 -8.08
N ALA A 197 -14.79 2.83 -7.65
CA ALA A 197 -13.68 3.79 -7.75
C ALA A 197 -12.44 3.41 -6.91
N LYS A 198 -12.62 2.63 -5.84
CA LYS A 198 -11.52 2.11 -5.02
C LYS A 198 -10.73 1.04 -5.78
N TRP A 199 -11.45 0.13 -6.46
CA TRP A 199 -10.84 -1.03 -7.13
C TRP A 199 -10.50 -0.79 -8.60
N CYS A 200 -11.07 0.23 -9.22
CA CYS A 200 -10.68 0.67 -10.55
C CYS A 200 -9.20 1.09 -10.54
N PRO A 201 -8.36 0.57 -11.45
CA PRO A 201 -6.97 1.00 -11.54
C PRO A 201 -6.87 2.50 -11.83
N THR A 202 -5.75 3.08 -11.41
CA THR A 202 -5.43 4.48 -11.75
C THR A 202 -4.69 4.50 -13.10
N PRO A 203 -4.98 5.44 -14.01
CA PRO A 203 -4.23 5.57 -15.26
C PRO A 203 -2.71 5.62 -15.01
N GLY A 204 -1.97 4.79 -15.73
CA GLY A 204 -0.52 4.64 -15.59
C GLY A 204 -0.06 3.85 -14.36
N SER A 205 -0.96 3.20 -13.62
CA SER A 205 -0.61 2.21 -12.58
C SER A 205 0.01 0.95 -13.17
N SER A 206 0.55 0.07 -12.33
CA SER A 206 1.14 -1.20 -12.80
C SER A 206 0.13 -2.09 -13.52
N PHE A 207 -1.12 -2.12 -13.05
CA PHE A 207 -2.20 -2.85 -13.71
C PHE A 207 -2.49 -2.25 -15.07
N ASP A 208 -2.72 -0.95 -15.13
CA ASP A 208 -3.07 -0.25 -16.36
C ASP A 208 -1.98 -0.34 -17.44
N ARG A 209 -0.70 -0.22 -17.06
CA ARG A 209 0.43 -0.39 -17.98
C ARG A 209 0.51 -1.79 -18.60
N THR A 210 -0.09 -2.79 -17.97
CA THR A 210 -0.06 -4.17 -18.42
C THR A 210 -1.35 -4.57 -19.11
N THR A 211 -2.51 -4.11 -18.65
CA THR A 211 -3.81 -4.54 -19.18
C THR A 211 -4.49 -3.52 -20.10
N LEU A 212 -4.10 -2.24 -20.03
CA LEU A 212 -4.81 -1.12 -20.69
C LEU A 212 -6.28 -1.00 -20.25
N LEU A 213 -6.63 -1.53 -19.08
CA LEU A 213 -8.00 -1.53 -18.58
C LEU A 213 -8.57 -0.12 -18.38
N CYS A 214 -7.75 0.87 -17.96
CA CYS A 214 -8.26 2.24 -17.80
C CYS A 214 -8.64 2.86 -19.15
N GLU A 215 -7.91 2.54 -20.21
CA GLU A 215 -8.22 3.02 -21.57
C GLU A 215 -9.57 2.46 -22.02
N ALA A 216 -9.79 1.16 -21.81
CA ALA A 216 -11.06 0.50 -22.14
C ALA A 216 -12.26 1.06 -21.36
N ILE A 217 -12.09 1.31 -20.05
CA ILE A 217 -13.12 1.94 -19.21
C ILE A 217 -13.35 3.40 -19.63
N ALA A 218 -12.28 4.16 -19.87
CA ALA A 218 -12.38 5.56 -20.25
C ALA A 218 -13.12 5.75 -21.58
N ARG A 219 -12.86 4.89 -22.58
CA ARG A 219 -13.57 4.91 -23.86
C ARG A 219 -15.07 4.63 -23.72
N ARG A 220 -15.47 3.79 -22.76
CA ARG A 220 -16.88 3.46 -22.48
C ARG A 220 -17.60 4.59 -21.75
N LEU A 221 -16.92 5.26 -20.82
CA LEU A 221 -17.48 6.40 -20.08
C LEU A 221 -17.52 7.69 -20.90
N PHE A 222 -16.56 7.87 -21.81
CA PHE A 222 -16.43 9.07 -22.64
C PHE A 222 -16.29 8.69 -24.12
N PRO A 223 -17.36 8.20 -24.78
CA PRO A 223 -17.33 7.90 -26.21
C PRO A 223 -16.96 9.13 -27.04
N ARG A 224 -16.34 8.94 -28.21
CA ARG A 224 -15.94 10.04 -29.11
C ARG A 224 -17.11 10.94 -29.53
N ASP A 225 -18.31 10.36 -29.58
CA ASP A 225 -19.52 11.04 -30.03
C ASP A 225 -20.20 11.84 -28.90
N SER A 226 -19.70 11.73 -27.66
CA SER A 226 -20.30 12.42 -26.50
C SER A 226 -20.05 13.93 -26.50
N ASP A 227 -18.92 14.39 -27.05
CA ASP A 227 -18.57 15.80 -27.11
C ASP A 227 -17.99 16.18 -28.48
N PRO A 228 -18.39 17.32 -29.07
CA PRO A 228 -17.79 17.83 -30.31
C PRO A 228 -16.27 18.03 -30.22
N GLU A 229 -15.76 18.35 -29.03
CA GLU A 229 -14.33 18.52 -28.75
C GLU A 229 -13.53 17.21 -28.83
N LEU A 230 -14.16 16.04 -28.62
CA LEU A 230 -13.46 14.74 -28.69
C LEU A 230 -13.46 14.16 -30.11
N THR A 231 -14.45 14.52 -30.93
CA THR A 231 -14.64 14.00 -32.28
C THR A 231 -13.54 14.45 -33.25
N GLN A 232 -12.98 15.66 -33.05
CA GLN A 232 -11.97 16.25 -33.93
C GLN A 232 -10.52 15.88 -33.58
N LEU A 233 -10.30 15.10 -32.51
CA LEU A 233 -8.95 14.76 -32.02
C LEU A 233 -8.41 13.47 -32.66
N SER A 234 -7.08 13.43 -32.83
CA SER A 234 -6.36 12.20 -33.17
C SER A 234 -6.55 11.13 -32.08
N ASP A 235 -6.42 9.85 -32.41
CA ASP A 235 -6.69 8.75 -31.46
C ASP A 235 -5.82 8.80 -30.21
N GLU A 236 -4.55 9.19 -30.34
CA GLU A 236 -3.65 9.37 -29.21
C GLU A 236 -4.11 10.48 -28.26
N HIS A 237 -4.53 11.62 -28.81
CA HIS A 237 -5.03 12.74 -28.00
C HIS A 237 -6.37 12.39 -27.36
N TYR A 238 -7.27 11.74 -28.10
CA TYR A 238 -8.54 11.24 -27.55
C TYR A 238 -8.32 10.33 -26.34
N VAL A 239 -7.45 9.33 -26.45
CA VAL A 239 -7.13 8.41 -25.34
C VAL A 239 -6.57 9.16 -24.14
N TYR A 240 -5.65 10.10 -24.37
CA TYR A 240 -5.09 10.94 -23.31
C TYR A 240 -6.18 11.75 -22.59
N HIS A 241 -7.07 12.41 -23.34
CA HIS A 241 -8.18 13.20 -22.78
C HIS A 241 -9.17 12.33 -22.01
N ALA A 242 -9.54 11.17 -22.55
CA ALA A 242 -10.44 10.22 -21.91
C ALA A 242 -9.87 9.71 -20.58
N LEU A 243 -8.59 9.32 -20.55
CA LEU A 243 -7.89 8.90 -19.32
C LEU A 243 -7.76 10.04 -18.31
N HIS A 244 -7.48 11.26 -18.78
CA HIS A 244 -7.41 12.44 -17.91
C HIS A 244 -8.77 12.75 -17.27
N ARG A 245 -9.86 12.66 -18.05
CA ARG A 245 -11.24 12.81 -17.56
C ARG A 245 -11.62 11.68 -16.58
N LEU A 246 -11.32 10.42 -16.90
CA LEU A 246 -11.51 9.29 -15.98
C LEU A 246 -10.85 9.58 -14.63
N ARG A 247 -9.60 10.05 -14.63
CA ARG A 247 -8.92 10.39 -13.37
C ARG A 247 -9.57 11.57 -12.65
N ARG A 248 -9.74 12.71 -13.32
CA ARG A 248 -10.10 13.99 -12.67
C ARG A 248 -11.59 14.13 -12.38
N LYS A 249 -12.44 13.67 -13.29
CA LYS A 249 -13.90 13.81 -13.22
C LYS A 249 -14.58 12.61 -12.58
N VAL A 250 -13.96 11.42 -12.60
CA VAL A 250 -14.55 10.19 -12.04
C VAL A 250 -13.83 9.72 -10.78
N LEU A 251 -12.58 9.28 -10.89
CA LEU A 251 -11.89 8.61 -9.79
C LEU A 251 -11.57 9.53 -8.61
N VAL A 252 -11.10 10.76 -8.86
CA VAL A 252 -10.78 11.72 -7.80
C VAL A 252 -11.99 12.09 -6.94
N PRO A 253 -13.14 12.54 -7.50
CA PRO A 253 -14.28 12.91 -6.68
C PRO A 253 -14.91 11.71 -5.96
N LEU A 254 -15.01 10.55 -6.61
CA LEU A 254 -15.53 9.33 -5.98
C LEU A 254 -14.63 8.88 -4.81
N ARG A 255 -13.30 8.83 -5.00
CA ARG A 255 -12.36 8.46 -3.92
C ARG A 255 -12.35 9.45 -2.76
N LYS A 256 -12.66 10.73 -3.02
CA LYS A 256 -12.82 11.74 -1.97
C LYS A 256 -14.01 11.43 -1.07
N VAL A 257 -15.15 11.03 -1.65
CA VAL A 257 -16.35 10.67 -0.87
C VAL A 257 -16.21 9.33 -0.15
N LEU A 258 -15.42 8.41 -0.71
CA LEU A 258 -15.08 7.15 -0.06
C LEU A 258 -14.14 7.31 1.14
N GLU A 259 -13.52 8.48 1.33
CA GLU A 259 -12.62 8.80 2.45
C GLU A 259 -11.53 7.74 2.65
N LEU A 260 -10.90 7.32 1.54
CA LEU A 260 -9.86 6.29 1.57
C LEU A 260 -8.59 6.79 2.28
N PRO A 261 -7.98 6.02 3.20
CA PRO A 261 -6.78 6.42 3.93
C PRO A 261 -5.65 6.89 3.00
N GLU A 262 -5.47 6.21 1.87
CA GLU A 262 -4.41 6.47 0.90
C GLU A 262 -4.49 7.89 0.31
N VAL A 263 -5.69 8.46 0.20
CA VAL A 263 -5.90 9.83 -0.29
C VAL A 263 -5.35 10.86 0.71
N TYR A 264 -5.60 10.66 2.00
CA TYR A 264 -5.08 11.52 3.08
C TYR A 264 -3.57 11.35 3.25
N MET A 265 -3.10 10.10 3.26
CA MET A 265 -1.68 9.77 3.45
C MET A 265 -0.82 10.32 2.31
N SER A 266 -1.29 10.23 1.06
CA SER A 266 -0.56 10.77 -0.09
C SER A 266 -0.52 12.31 -0.12
N ALA A 267 -1.53 12.96 0.46
CA ALA A 267 -1.58 14.41 0.62
C ALA A 267 -0.90 14.91 1.92
N GLN A 268 -0.32 14.02 2.74
CA GLN A 268 0.23 14.35 4.08
C GLN A 268 -0.80 14.98 5.03
N ARG A 269 -2.10 14.74 4.83
CA ARG A 269 -3.20 15.28 5.64
C ARG A 269 -3.64 14.29 6.71
N TRP A 270 -2.71 13.94 7.60
CA TRP A 270 -2.95 12.95 8.66
C TRP A 270 -4.00 13.40 9.68
N SER A 271 -3.99 14.69 10.02
CA SER A 271 -4.91 15.36 10.94
C SER A 271 -6.40 15.26 10.55
N GLU A 272 -6.70 14.95 9.29
CA GLU A 272 -8.08 14.84 8.79
C GLU A 272 -8.54 13.39 8.59
N LEU A 273 -7.67 12.41 8.83
CA LEU A 273 -7.95 11.01 8.55
C LEU A 273 -9.04 10.46 9.49
N PRO A 274 -10.17 9.94 8.97
CA PRO A 274 -11.25 9.40 9.80
C PRO A 274 -10.99 7.93 10.19
N TYR A 275 -10.37 7.68 11.34
CA TYR A 275 -10.02 6.32 11.79
C TYR A 275 -11.20 5.35 11.88
N THR A 276 -12.39 5.84 12.26
CA THR A 276 -13.63 5.04 12.38
C THR A 276 -14.10 4.43 11.06
N ARG A 277 -13.70 5.00 9.92
CA ARG A 277 -14.09 4.52 8.58
C ARG A 277 -13.02 3.65 7.92
N VAL A 278 -11.85 3.52 8.55
CA VAL A 278 -10.74 2.73 8.01
C VAL A 278 -11.11 1.25 8.01
N ALA A 279 -11.04 0.63 6.84
CA ALA A 279 -11.29 -0.81 6.71
C ALA A 279 -10.25 -1.64 7.49
N SER A 280 -10.65 -2.80 7.99
CA SER A 280 -9.81 -3.69 8.84
C SER A 280 -8.42 -3.99 8.24
N VAL A 281 -8.39 -4.34 6.94
CA VAL A 281 -7.17 -4.64 6.20
C VAL A 281 -6.25 -3.42 6.08
N ALA A 282 -6.84 -2.24 5.83
CA ALA A 282 -6.08 -1.00 5.76
C ALA A 282 -5.52 -0.61 7.13
N MET A 283 -6.29 -0.81 8.20
CA MET A 283 -5.85 -0.57 9.57
C MET A 283 -4.61 -1.41 9.89
N ARG A 284 -4.68 -2.73 9.67
CA ARG A 284 -3.55 -3.64 9.87
C ARG A 284 -2.32 -3.26 9.05
N ARG A 285 -2.53 -2.84 7.79
CA ARG A 285 -1.44 -2.50 6.87
C ARG A 285 -0.75 -1.17 7.21
N TYR A 286 -1.52 -0.19 7.68
CA TYR A 286 -1.04 1.18 7.87
C TYR A 286 -0.88 1.60 9.32
N LYS A 287 -1.19 0.76 10.31
CA LYS A 287 -1.03 1.06 11.75
C LYS A 287 0.32 1.67 12.12
N PHE A 288 1.42 1.18 11.55
CA PHE A 288 2.76 1.72 11.82
C PHE A 288 2.95 3.13 11.25
N LEU A 289 2.28 3.45 10.14
CA LEU A 289 2.31 4.79 9.56
C LEU A 289 1.41 5.74 10.34
N PHE A 290 0.26 5.28 10.82
CA PHE A 290 -0.61 6.07 11.70
C PHE A 290 0.12 6.44 12.98
N LYS A 291 0.72 5.46 13.67
CA LYS A 291 1.51 5.71 14.87
C LYS A 291 2.69 6.65 14.62
N LYS A 292 3.37 6.53 13.46
CA LYS A 292 4.52 7.37 13.15
C LYS A 292 4.16 8.84 12.88
N HIS A 293 3.00 9.11 12.29
CA HIS A 293 2.65 10.44 11.78
C HIS A 293 1.54 11.14 12.56
N ASP A 294 0.75 10.41 13.34
CA ASP A 294 -0.38 10.94 14.11
C ASP A 294 -0.62 10.06 15.36
N GLU A 295 0.41 9.97 16.21
CA GLU A 295 0.44 9.12 17.40
C GLU A 295 -0.69 9.47 18.38
N GLU A 296 -0.81 10.74 18.77
CA GLU A 296 -1.75 11.18 19.81
C GLU A 296 -3.22 10.89 19.44
N ARG A 297 -3.64 11.20 18.21
CA ARG A 297 -5.02 10.95 17.77
C ARG A 297 -5.27 9.47 17.55
N PHE A 298 -4.26 8.72 17.10
CA PHE A 298 -4.39 7.30 16.88
C PHE A 298 -4.50 6.53 18.20
N ASP A 299 -3.68 6.85 19.20
CA ASP A 299 -3.73 6.23 20.51
C ASP A 299 -5.05 6.56 21.21
N LYS A 300 -5.51 7.82 21.16
CA LYS A 300 -6.85 8.20 21.63
C LYS A 300 -7.97 7.41 20.93
N TYR A 301 -7.85 7.18 19.62
CA TYR A 301 -8.82 6.36 18.90
C TYR A 301 -8.82 4.91 19.40
N LEU A 302 -7.66 4.33 19.70
CA LEU A 302 -7.57 2.98 20.27
C LEU A 302 -8.19 2.91 21.66
N GLU A 303 -7.95 3.92 22.51
CA GLU A 303 -8.60 4.05 23.83
C GLU A 303 -10.13 4.18 23.69
N ASP A 304 -10.61 4.99 22.75
CA ASP A 304 -12.04 5.14 22.49
C ASP A 304 -12.68 3.84 21.97
N VAL A 305 -11.94 3.02 21.22
CA VAL A 305 -12.39 1.68 20.79
C VAL A 305 -12.43 0.72 21.97
N GLU A 306 -11.41 0.72 22.83
CA GLU A 306 -11.37 -0.11 24.04
C GLU A 306 -12.47 0.25 25.03
N ALA A 307 -12.77 1.55 25.17
CA ALA A 307 -13.88 2.06 25.96
C ALA A 307 -15.27 1.84 25.32
N GLY A 308 -15.33 1.24 24.12
CA GLY A 308 -16.58 0.98 23.38
C GLY A 308 -17.26 2.22 22.78
N LYS A 309 -16.61 3.39 22.81
CA LYS A 309 -17.13 4.65 22.23
C LYS A 309 -16.97 4.68 20.71
N ALA A 310 -15.93 4.02 20.19
CA ALA A 310 -15.68 3.86 18.77
C ALA A 310 -15.72 2.37 18.38
N LYS A 311 -15.97 2.09 17.09
CA LYS A 311 -15.98 0.72 16.56
C LYS A 311 -14.87 0.55 15.54
N ILE A 312 -14.01 -0.44 15.76
CA ILE A 312 -13.06 -0.90 14.76
C ILE A 312 -13.71 -1.95 13.86
N VAL A 313 -13.46 -1.88 12.55
CA VAL A 313 -13.92 -2.91 11.62
C VAL A 313 -12.98 -4.11 11.70
N ALA A 314 -13.53 -5.33 11.81
CA ALA A 314 -12.78 -6.59 11.82
C ALA A 314 -13.14 -7.55 10.67
N GLY A 315 -14.37 -7.47 10.13
CA GLY A 315 -14.96 -8.56 9.32
C GLY A 315 -14.27 -8.99 8.02
N ALA A 316 -13.34 -8.22 7.47
CA ALA A 316 -12.59 -8.63 6.27
C ALA A 316 -11.26 -9.36 6.57
N LEU A 317 -10.86 -9.46 7.84
CA LEU A 317 -9.65 -10.18 8.26
C LEU A 317 -10.02 -11.58 8.73
N LEU A 318 -9.16 -12.54 8.41
CA LEU A 318 -9.30 -13.91 8.90
C LEU A 318 -8.70 -14.07 10.31
N PRO A 319 -9.11 -15.08 11.10
CA PRO A 319 -8.58 -15.27 12.46
C PRO A 319 -7.06 -15.38 12.53
N HIS A 320 -6.46 -16.22 11.68
CA HIS A 320 -5.00 -16.39 11.61
C HIS A 320 -4.27 -15.11 11.17
N GLU A 321 -4.95 -14.27 10.38
CA GLU A 321 -4.43 -13.01 9.89
C GLU A 321 -4.34 -11.92 10.97
N ILE A 322 -5.21 -12.00 11.98
CA ILE A 322 -5.22 -11.15 13.17
C ILE A 322 -4.24 -11.72 14.21
N ALA A 323 -4.31 -13.02 14.47
CA ALA A 323 -3.46 -13.72 15.43
C ALA A 323 -1.97 -13.77 15.01
N ALA A 324 -1.64 -13.47 13.74
CA ALA A 324 -0.28 -13.50 13.22
C ALA A 324 0.75 -12.69 14.03
N ALA A 325 0.34 -11.60 14.68
CA ALA A 325 1.20 -10.84 15.58
C ALA A 325 1.51 -11.61 16.87
N ALA A 326 0.47 -12.19 17.49
CA ALA A 326 0.58 -13.00 18.70
C ALA A 326 1.47 -14.24 18.50
N TYR A 327 1.35 -14.93 17.35
CA TYR A 327 2.25 -16.04 17.00
C TYR A 327 3.73 -15.66 16.97
N ARG A 328 4.04 -14.41 16.65
CA ARG A 328 5.42 -13.90 16.62
C ARG A 328 5.88 -13.35 17.96
N GLY A 329 5.05 -13.47 19.01
CA GLY A 329 5.29 -12.87 20.33
C GLY A 329 5.31 -11.34 20.29
N GLN A 330 4.59 -10.74 19.34
CA GLN A 330 4.49 -9.28 19.22
C GLN A 330 3.19 -8.80 19.85
N ASP A 331 3.31 -7.89 20.81
CA ASP A 331 2.15 -7.19 21.35
C ASP A 331 1.64 -6.16 20.34
N ASP A 332 0.33 -6.19 20.07
CA ASP A 332 -0.30 -5.37 19.04
C ASP A 332 -1.76 -5.06 19.38
N ASN A 333 -1.97 -3.92 20.05
CA ASN A 333 -3.29 -3.43 20.46
C ASN A 333 -4.31 -3.43 19.31
N VAL A 334 -3.90 -3.12 18.07
CA VAL A 334 -4.80 -3.11 16.92
C VAL A 334 -5.33 -4.52 16.62
N SER A 335 -4.46 -5.53 16.64
CA SER A 335 -4.87 -6.91 16.42
C SER A 335 -5.75 -7.42 17.54
N GLU A 336 -5.45 -7.09 18.79
CA GLU A 336 -6.28 -7.45 19.95
C GLU A 336 -7.69 -6.86 19.85
N LEU A 337 -7.81 -5.57 19.54
CA LEU A 337 -9.12 -4.93 19.36
C LEU A 337 -9.89 -5.50 18.16
N GLN A 338 -9.20 -5.86 17.07
CA GLN A 338 -9.82 -6.54 15.94
C GLN A 338 -10.26 -7.96 16.26
N TRP A 339 -9.50 -8.68 17.09
CA TRP A 339 -9.83 -10.01 17.57
C TRP A 339 -11.10 -9.98 18.43
N ARG A 340 -11.11 -9.16 19.49
CA ARG A 340 -12.29 -8.98 20.35
C ARG A 340 -13.54 -8.65 19.55
N ARG A 341 -13.42 -7.72 18.60
CA ARG A 341 -14.56 -7.35 17.74
C ARG A 341 -15.09 -8.53 16.93
N MET A 342 -14.21 -9.34 16.36
CA MET A 342 -14.60 -10.52 15.58
C MET A 342 -15.30 -11.56 16.46
N VAL A 343 -14.81 -11.78 17.68
CA VAL A 343 -15.41 -12.68 18.66
C VAL A 343 -16.80 -12.17 19.07
N ASP A 344 -16.94 -10.86 19.36
CA ASP A 344 -18.23 -10.24 19.66
C ASP A 344 -19.23 -10.37 18.50
N ASP A 345 -18.77 -10.11 17.26
CA ASP A 345 -19.59 -10.23 16.06
C ASP A 345 -20.09 -11.67 15.86
N LEU A 346 -19.27 -12.68 16.16
CA LEU A 346 -19.66 -14.09 16.10
C LEU A 346 -20.58 -14.49 17.25
N ARG A 347 -20.24 -14.09 18.47
CA ARG A 347 -21.06 -14.33 19.67
C ARG A 347 -22.45 -13.71 19.54
N SER A 348 -22.58 -12.56 18.87
CA SER A 348 -23.88 -11.95 18.57
C SER A 348 -24.78 -12.79 17.66
N LYS A 349 -24.21 -13.70 16.87
CA LYS A 349 -24.94 -14.64 16.00
C LYS A 349 -25.26 -15.96 16.70
N GLY A 350 -24.54 -16.27 17.78
CA GLY A 350 -24.74 -17.48 18.60
C GLY A 350 -23.44 -17.96 19.22
N SER A 351 -23.56 -18.73 20.30
CA SER A 351 -22.44 -19.40 20.97
C SER A 351 -22.38 -20.88 20.57
N LEU A 352 -21.19 -21.45 20.62
CA LEU A 352 -20.99 -22.88 20.37
C LEU A 352 -21.26 -23.66 21.66
N ARG A 353 -22.06 -24.73 21.58
CA ARG A 353 -22.35 -25.61 22.71
C ARG A 353 -21.67 -26.94 22.51
N ASN A 354 -21.08 -27.49 23.57
CA ASN A 354 -20.45 -28.82 23.57
C ASN A 354 -19.41 -29.00 22.44
N CYS A 355 -18.60 -27.98 22.18
CA CYS A 355 -17.55 -28.01 21.16
C CYS A 355 -16.17 -27.99 21.83
N ILE A 356 -15.29 -28.89 21.39
CA ILE A 356 -13.87 -28.91 21.76
C ILE A 356 -13.04 -28.89 20.47
N SER A 357 -12.01 -28.03 20.43
CA SER A 357 -11.08 -27.97 19.31
C SER A 357 -9.82 -28.77 19.61
N ALA A 358 -9.62 -29.86 18.86
CA ALA A 358 -8.34 -30.56 18.82
C ALA A 358 -7.50 -29.98 17.67
N CYS A 359 -6.43 -29.25 18.01
CA CYS A 359 -5.57 -28.62 17.02
C CYS A 359 -4.34 -29.48 16.71
N ASP A 360 -4.16 -29.88 15.45
CA ASP A 360 -2.93 -30.56 15.02
C ASP A 360 -1.78 -29.56 14.84
N VAL A 361 -0.71 -29.77 15.60
CA VAL A 361 0.54 -29.00 15.55
C VAL A 361 1.74 -29.86 15.12
N SER A 362 1.46 -30.98 14.44
CA SER A 362 2.47 -31.85 13.86
C SER A 362 3.39 -31.11 12.87
N ALA A 363 4.58 -31.66 12.62
CA ALA A 363 5.55 -31.06 11.71
C ALA A 363 5.01 -30.84 10.28
N SER A 364 4.06 -31.68 9.82
CA SER A 364 3.38 -31.52 8.54
C SER A 364 2.50 -30.27 8.44
N MET A 365 2.08 -29.71 9.58
CA MET A 365 1.24 -28.51 9.63
C MET A 365 2.06 -27.22 9.54
N SER A 366 3.39 -27.30 9.52
CA SER A 366 4.29 -26.13 9.57
C SER A 366 3.93 -25.05 8.55
N GLY A 367 3.88 -23.80 9.02
CA GLY A 367 3.52 -22.63 8.23
C GLY A 367 2.04 -22.24 8.40
N THR A 368 1.43 -21.74 7.32
CA THR A 368 0.05 -21.23 7.34
C THR A 368 -0.99 -22.25 7.83
N PRO A 369 -0.92 -23.56 7.55
CA PRO A 369 -1.90 -24.52 8.07
C PRO A 369 -1.95 -24.56 9.60
N MET A 370 -0.79 -24.56 10.27
CA MET A 370 -0.69 -24.51 11.72
C MET A 370 -1.20 -23.16 12.27
N GLU A 371 -0.82 -22.04 11.63
CA GLU A 371 -1.32 -20.70 12.01
C GLU A 371 -2.85 -20.60 11.94
N VAL A 372 -3.45 -21.23 10.92
CA VAL A 372 -4.91 -21.32 10.77
C VAL A 372 -5.52 -22.21 11.84
N CYS A 373 -4.92 -23.39 12.09
CA CYS A 373 -5.44 -24.37 13.02
C CYS A 373 -5.51 -23.81 14.45
N ILE A 374 -4.41 -23.28 14.99
CA ILE A 374 -4.43 -22.79 16.38
C ILE A 374 -5.27 -21.51 16.49
N ALA A 375 -5.30 -20.63 15.47
CA ALA A 375 -6.17 -19.44 15.51
C ALA A 375 -7.66 -19.82 15.52
N LEU A 376 -8.07 -20.82 14.74
CA LEU A 376 -9.44 -21.33 14.79
C LEU A 376 -9.72 -22.03 16.13
N GLY A 377 -8.76 -22.76 16.69
CA GLY A 377 -8.88 -23.38 18.02
C GLY A 377 -9.15 -22.37 19.13
N VAL A 378 -8.34 -21.29 19.18
CA VAL A 378 -8.56 -20.19 20.13
C VAL A 378 -9.92 -19.54 19.92
N LEU A 379 -10.30 -19.28 18.67
CA LEU A 379 -11.61 -18.71 18.36
C LEU A 379 -12.77 -19.59 18.82
N THR A 380 -12.69 -20.91 18.60
CA THR A 380 -13.71 -21.84 19.07
C THR A 380 -13.77 -21.90 20.59
N SER A 381 -12.62 -21.87 21.26
CA SER A 381 -12.51 -21.88 22.72
C SER A 381 -13.16 -20.64 23.36
N GLU A 382 -13.00 -19.48 22.74
CA GLU A 382 -13.63 -18.22 23.18
C GLU A 382 -15.12 -18.12 22.85
N LEU A 383 -15.61 -18.85 21.84
CA LEU A 383 -17.02 -18.88 21.46
C LEU A 383 -17.83 -19.98 22.18
N SER A 384 -17.15 -20.96 22.77
CA SER A 384 -17.76 -22.05 23.52
C SER A 384 -18.39 -21.58 24.83
N GLU A 385 -19.56 -22.13 25.16
CA GLU A 385 -20.18 -21.97 26.49
C GLU A 385 -19.45 -22.81 27.55
N GLU A 386 -19.68 -22.50 28.84
CA GLU A 386 -19.21 -23.35 29.94
C GLU A 386 -19.76 -24.79 29.80
N PRO A 387 -18.98 -25.84 30.13
CA PRO A 387 -17.69 -25.88 30.83
C PRO A 387 -16.45 -25.85 29.92
N TRP A 388 -16.63 -25.60 28.62
CA TRP A 388 -15.58 -25.68 27.60
C TRP A 388 -15.02 -24.31 27.20
N ALA A 389 -15.60 -23.22 27.71
CA ALA A 389 -15.09 -21.87 27.56
C ALA A 389 -13.62 -21.78 28.01
N GLY A 390 -12.73 -21.33 27.12
CA GLY A 390 -11.30 -21.16 27.39
C GLY A 390 -10.48 -22.44 27.50
N LYS A 391 -11.05 -23.61 27.13
CA LYS A 391 -10.35 -24.90 27.08
C LYS A 391 -9.90 -25.33 25.69
#